data_AF-A0A0C1FBT8-F1
#
_entry.id   AF-A0A0C1FBT8-F1
#
_cell.length_a   1.000
_cell.length_b   1.000
_cell.length_c   1.000
_cell.angle_alpha   90.00
_cell.angle_beta   90.00
_cell.angle_gamma   90.00
#
_symmetry.space_group_name_H-M   'P 1'
#
loop_
_entity.id
_entity.type
_entity.pdbx_description
1 polymer ?
#
loop_
_entity_poly.entity_id
_entity_poly.type
_entity_poly.pdbx_seq_one_letter_code
_entity_poly.pdbx_strand_id
1 'polypeptide(L)'
;MNLNQQIYSKEAIKARMLQNATKLWGLKNIQSLDPFVKLLIDAFSTEIFKANNEIESINGRILEKLSRLLTPTKYAHPNPSHAIAFSYPDEDKELIMEHSEYFLKKQLNSFQKNQSDKQVEISFTPIDSVELIRAQTALIIIGNTAYSIDEELNKIPILRLEAKVEEYRTIKLGIDISDYNSEVFPTKIALFCSNPTYENVDFVYRLLPHVKVFHNDIPLEVSSGLSYHEDRTSEGFEKIFEFQSIKEKIKEDIKNTYREKFIEVTGIYPSMFKKIEPGLPDDIDDGNTAWAPYRGKKILWLKLEFPPQFTAEILENFLFVLNAFPIYNRGWKKTEYALDIMGNNIPLETTDDEFFLYVDEVIDGKGKKYMEIPFTPTGNLDGDLYTLRKGGMERFTNRNATDLMAHVMELLRDEVAAFSIINRDKVKDVLGEISEKMKGLMKKVEIANQELKEDVNYVIIEPVESAAHTYASFWISHCTLANNIRPGTVFNSQKRAQSLTLLTQTSGGAEEQKQSDTILAYKYALTTKDKIISVEDVKNYCKMILKDSLKKINVSRGTMISDKPREGFIRTVDIEIVVQDYSYYGSKYWNNMATTMKNNIKNKAIDGIEYRLKISEDAAILEV
;
A
#
# COMPACT_ATOMS: atom_id res chain seq x y z
N MET A 1 -21.38 -21.33 19.29
CA MET A 1 -22.36 -22.22 18.62
C MET A 1 -23.62 -21.41 18.36
N ASN A 2 -23.94 -21.16 17.09
CA ASN A 2 -24.97 -20.21 16.66
C ASN A 2 -26.39 -20.78 16.81
N LEU A 3 -27.23 -20.17 17.66
CA LEU A 3 -28.65 -20.55 17.82
C LEU A 3 -29.47 -20.40 16.52
N ASN A 4 -29.04 -19.58 15.56
CA ASN A 4 -29.77 -19.36 14.31
C ASN A 4 -29.72 -20.54 13.33
N GLN A 5 -28.66 -21.38 13.37
CA GLN A 5 -28.55 -22.53 12.46
C GLN A 5 -29.52 -23.68 12.78
N GLN A 6 -29.97 -23.81 14.04
CA GLN A 6 -30.91 -24.86 14.43
C GLN A 6 -32.36 -24.59 14.00
N ILE A 7 -32.71 -23.34 13.65
CA ILE A 7 -34.09 -22.95 13.28
C ILE A 7 -34.43 -23.39 11.85
N TYR A 8 -33.42 -23.63 11.01
CA TYR A 8 -33.56 -23.89 9.58
C TYR A 8 -32.97 -25.24 9.13
N SER A 9 -32.80 -26.22 10.03
CA SER A 9 -32.42 -27.57 9.60
C SER A 9 -33.54 -28.24 8.81
N LYS A 10 -33.18 -29.12 7.87
CA LYS A 10 -34.15 -29.94 7.12
C LYS A 10 -35.15 -30.64 8.07
N GLU A 11 -34.66 -31.17 9.18
CA GLU A 11 -35.49 -31.87 10.18
C GLU A 11 -36.46 -30.93 10.88
N ALA A 12 -36.04 -29.69 11.18
CA ALA A 12 -36.90 -28.67 11.78
C ALA A 12 -38.01 -28.21 10.81
N ILE A 13 -37.69 -28.04 9.53
CA ILE A 13 -38.65 -27.70 8.47
C ILE A 13 -39.65 -28.85 8.29
N LYS A 14 -39.16 -30.09 8.18
CA LYS A 14 -39.98 -31.31 8.09
C LYS A 14 -40.91 -31.45 9.29
N ALA A 15 -40.41 -31.26 10.51
CA ALA A 15 -41.21 -31.36 11.73
C ALA A 15 -42.33 -30.30 11.78
N ARG A 16 -42.04 -29.05 11.37
CA ARG A 16 -43.07 -27.99 11.27
C ARG A 16 -44.11 -28.30 10.20
N MET A 17 -43.69 -28.77 9.02
CA MET A 17 -44.62 -29.16 7.96
C MET A 17 -45.52 -30.32 8.39
N LEU A 18 -44.97 -31.33 9.07
CA LEU A 18 -45.74 -32.43 9.64
C LEU A 18 -46.72 -31.97 10.72
N GLN A 19 -46.31 -31.08 11.63
CA GLN A 19 -47.21 -30.51 12.63
C GLN A 19 -48.34 -29.70 12.01
N ASN A 20 -48.04 -28.85 11.03
CA ASN A 20 -49.05 -28.06 10.32
C ASN A 20 -50.03 -28.94 9.54
N ALA A 21 -49.55 -29.96 8.83
CA ALA A 21 -50.40 -30.90 8.11
C ALA A 21 -51.32 -31.68 9.07
N THR A 22 -50.78 -32.14 10.21
CA THR A 22 -51.54 -32.83 11.26
C THR A 22 -52.64 -31.93 11.82
N LYS A 23 -52.35 -30.64 12.03
CA LYS A 23 -53.29 -29.63 12.54
C LYS A 23 -54.37 -29.26 11.52
N LEU A 24 -54.02 -29.09 10.25
CA LEU A 24 -54.95 -28.78 9.15
C LEU A 24 -55.94 -29.92 8.90
N TRP A 25 -55.48 -31.16 9.00
CA TRP A 25 -56.33 -32.34 8.84
C TRP A 25 -56.98 -32.85 10.13
N GLY A 26 -56.81 -32.13 11.24
CA GLY A 26 -57.45 -32.48 12.53
C GLY A 26 -57.01 -33.83 13.10
N LEU A 27 -55.84 -34.32 12.73
CA LEU A 27 -55.30 -35.60 13.19
C LEU A 27 -54.66 -35.43 14.58
N LYS A 28 -54.80 -36.43 15.45
CA LYS A 28 -54.20 -36.39 16.80
C LYS A 28 -52.73 -36.80 16.83
N ASN A 29 -52.25 -37.52 15.81
CA ASN A 29 -50.90 -38.07 15.78
C ASN A 29 -50.25 -37.96 14.39
N ILE A 30 -48.95 -37.67 14.36
CA ILE A 30 -48.16 -37.58 13.11
C ILE A 30 -48.04 -38.96 12.44
N GLN A 31 -48.16 -40.04 13.22
CA GLN A 31 -48.07 -41.41 12.71
C GLN A 31 -49.28 -41.81 11.84
N SER A 32 -50.45 -41.20 12.04
CA SER A 32 -51.67 -41.49 11.26
C SER A 32 -51.70 -40.81 9.89
N LEU A 33 -50.69 -40.00 9.56
CA LEU A 33 -50.50 -39.48 8.20
C LEU A 33 -50.10 -40.60 7.24
N ASP A 34 -50.69 -40.57 6.05
CA ASP A 34 -50.38 -41.47 4.93
C ASP A 34 -48.85 -41.47 4.65
N PRO A 35 -48.23 -42.65 4.51
CA PRO A 35 -46.83 -42.79 4.09
C PRO A 35 -46.45 -41.97 2.84
N PHE A 36 -47.35 -41.86 1.86
CA PHE A 36 -47.12 -41.06 0.64
C PHE A 36 -47.01 -39.57 0.96
N VAL A 37 -47.85 -39.07 1.85
CA VAL A 37 -47.81 -37.68 2.31
C VAL A 37 -46.52 -37.40 3.10
N LYS A 38 -46.06 -38.36 3.90
CA LYS A 38 -44.77 -38.24 4.60
C LYS A 38 -43.60 -38.16 3.62
N LEU A 39 -43.63 -38.94 2.53
CA LEU A 39 -42.65 -38.91 1.45
C LEU A 39 -42.65 -37.56 0.71
N LEU A 40 -43.83 -37.04 0.37
CA LEU A 40 -43.98 -35.72 -0.24
C LEU A 40 -43.45 -34.61 0.68
N ILE A 41 -43.81 -34.62 1.96
CA ILE A 41 -43.32 -33.64 2.93
C ILE A 41 -41.79 -33.72 3.07
N ASP A 42 -41.20 -34.91 2.96
CA ASP A 42 -39.74 -35.06 2.99
C ASP A 42 -39.07 -34.45 1.75
N ALA A 43 -39.60 -34.72 0.56
CA ALA A 43 -39.13 -34.11 -0.68
C ALA A 43 -39.27 -32.58 -0.65
N PHE A 44 -40.44 -32.07 -0.27
CA PHE A 44 -40.68 -30.62 -0.12
C PHE A 44 -39.78 -29.97 0.93
N SER A 45 -39.55 -30.63 2.07
CA SER A 45 -38.64 -30.10 3.09
C SER A 45 -37.21 -29.97 2.57
N THR A 46 -36.79 -30.86 1.66
CA THR A 46 -35.48 -30.82 1.01
C THR A 46 -35.38 -29.65 0.04
N GLU A 47 -36.39 -29.44 -0.81
CA GLU A 47 -36.42 -28.32 -1.75
C GLU A 47 -36.53 -26.96 -1.05
N ILE A 48 -37.32 -26.86 0.02
CA ILE A 48 -37.40 -25.64 0.83
C ILE A 48 -36.07 -25.38 1.55
N PHE A 49 -35.42 -26.41 2.08
CA PHE A 49 -34.10 -26.26 2.70
C PHE A 49 -33.06 -25.77 1.69
N LYS A 50 -33.04 -26.32 0.48
CA LYS A 50 -32.17 -25.85 -0.62
C LYS A 50 -32.47 -24.39 -0.97
N ALA A 51 -33.74 -24.05 -1.21
CA ALA A 51 -34.15 -22.69 -1.54
C ALA A 51 -33.75 -21.69 -0.43
N ASN A 52 -33.88 -22.08 0.83
CA ASN A 52 -33.49 -21.21 1.94
C ASN A 52 -31.98 -21.01 2.04
N ASN A 53 -31.18 -22.05 1.81
CA ASN A 53 -29.72 -21.92 1.72
C ASN A 53 -29.29 -21.06 0.53
N GLU A 54 -29.99 -21.17 -0.61
CA GLU A 54 -29.78 -20.28 -1.75
C GLU A 54 -30.10 -18.82 -1.40
N ILE A 55 -31.21 -18.56 -0.69
CA ILE A 55 -31.57 -17.22 -0.23
C ILE A 55 -30.53 -16.65 0.74
N GLU A 56 -30.05 -17.43 1.71
CA GLU A 56 -28.97 -16.98 2.61
C GLU A 56 -27.68 -16.67 1.86
N SER A 57 -27.31 -17.53 0.90
CA SER A 57 -26.18 -17.31 -0.01
C SER A 57 -26.35 -16.04 -0.84
N ILE A 58 -27.55 -15.80 -1.39
CA ILE A 58 -27.88 -14.58 -2.14
C ILE A 58 -27.79 -13.35 -1.25
N ASN A 59 -28.33 -13.39 -0.04
CA ASN A 59 -28.26 -12.26 0.89
C ASN A 59 -26.82 -11.91 1.26
N GLY A 60 -25.97 -12.93 1.50
CA GLY A 60 -24.54 -12.75 1.70
C GLY A 60 -23.88 -12.07 0.50
N ARG A 61 -24.18 -12.53 -0.71
CA ARG A 61 -23.64 -11.97 -1.97
C ARG A 61 -24.13 -10.55 -2.25
N ILE A 62 -25.39 -10.23 -1.98
CA ILE A 62 -25.95 -8.87 -2.15
C ILE A 62 -25.25 -7.93 -1.18
N LEU A 63 -25.10 -8.33 0.09
CA LEU A 63 -24.39 -7.56 1.09
C LEU A 63 -22.94 -7.32 0.68
N GLU A 64 -22.25 -8.36 0.18
CA GLU A 64 -20.88 -8.26 -0.33
C GLU A 64 -20.78 -7.33 -1.54
N LYS A 65 -21.69 -7.45 -2.51
CA LYS A 65 -21.70 -6.63 -3.71
C LYS A 65 -21.99 -5.16 -3.39
N LEU A 66 -22.95 -4.89 -2.51
CA LEU A 66 -23.22 -3.54 -2.02
C LEU A 66 -22.03 -2.99 -1.22
N SER A 67 -21.42 -3.82 -0.38
CA SER A 67 -20.20 -3.46 0.37
C SER A 67 -19.06 -3.07 -0.56
N ARG A 68 -18.78 -3.85 -1.61
CA ARG A 68 -17.74 -3.54 -2.60
C ARG A 68 -18.00 -2.25 -3.39
N LEU A 69 -19.26 -1.96 -3.73
CA LEU A 69 -19.62 -0.73 -4.45
C LEU A 69 -19.52 0.53 -3.57
N LEU A 70 -19.77 0.37 -2.28
CA LEU A 70 -19.84 1.48 -1.32
C LEU A 70 -18.55 1.69 -0.53
N THR A 71 -17.67 0.69 -0.46
CA THR A 71 -16.35 0.80 0.19
C THR A 71 -15.38 1.49 -0.77
N PRO A 72 -14.77 2.63 -0.37
CA PRO A 72 -13.66 3.23 -1.07
C PRO A 72 -12.59 2.18 -1.29
N THR A 73 -12.23 1.99 -2.56
CA THR A 73 -11.34 0.92 -3.04
C THR A 73 -10.07 0.80 -2.21
N LYS A 74 -9.51 1.91 -1.74
CA LYS A 74 -8.29 2.00 -0.90
C LYS A 74 -8.22 0.99 0.26
N TYR A 75 -9.30 0.74 0.99
CA TYR A 75 -9.23 -0.11 2.20
C TYR A 75 -9.38 -1.61 1.93
N ALA A 76 -9.88 -1.95 0.75
CA ALA A 76 -9.94 -3.31 0.23
C ALA A 76 -8.83 -3.54 -0.80
N HIS A 77 -7.80 -2.70 -0.84
CA HIS A 77 -6.74 -2.76 -1.83
C HIS A 77 -5.42 -3.18 -1.18
N PRO A 78 -4.57 -3.94 -1.87
CA PRO A 78 -3.20 -4.14 -1.41
C PRO A 78 -2.46 -2.80 -1.32
N ASN A 79 -1.67 -2.64 -0.25
CA ASN A 79 -0.80 -1.49 -0.05
C ASN A 79 0.66 -1.91 -0.32
N PRO A 80 1.40 -1.13 -1.13
CA PRO A 80 2.79 -1.43 -1.40
C PRO A 80 3.69 -1.05 -0.22
N SER A 81 4.72 -1.88 -0.01
CA SER A 81 5.81 -1.52 0.90
C SER A 81 6.58 -0.32 0.37
N HIS A 82 7.06 0.55 1.24
CA HIS A 82 7.76 1.79 0.88
C HIS A 82 8.96 2.06 1.80
N ALA A 83 9.90 2.85 1.31
CA ALA A 83 11.12 3.26 2.02
C ALA A 83 11.70 4.55 1.41
N ILE A 84 12.71 5.12 2.07
CA ILE A 84 13.62 6.09 1.47
C ILE A 84 14.83 5.36 0.95
N ALA A 85 15.21 5.67 -0.28
CA ALA A 85 16.46 5.25 -0.87
C ALA A 85 17.25 6.44 -1.37
N PHE A 86 18.52 6.22 -1.70
CA PHE A 86 19.32 7.19 -2.43
C PHE A 86 19.99 6.51 -3.62
N SER A 87 20.38 7.33 -4.59
CA SER A 87 21.21 6.92 -5.71
C SER A 87 22.22 8.02 -6.01
N TYR A 88 23.41 7.63 -6.46
CA TYR A 88 24.42 8.58 -6.89
C TYR A 88 24.35 8.70 -8.42
N PRO A 89 24.20 9.91 -8.99
CA PRO A 89 24.10 10.07 -10.43
C PRO A 89 25.48 10.02 -11.10
N ASP A 90 25.52 9.51 -12.32
CA ASP A 90 26.74 9.48 -13.13
C ASP A 90 26.97 10.85 -13.81
N GLU A 91 25.89 11.53 -14.19
CA GLU A 91 25.90 12.86 -14.78
C GLU A 91 25.73 13.96 -13.72
N ASP A 92 26.18 15.18 -14.01
CA ASP A 92 26.03 16.33 -13.10
C ASP A 92 24.57 16.51 -12.64
N LYS A 93 23.63 16.27 -13.56
CA LYS A 93 22.20 16.22 -13.32
C LYS A 93 21.62 14.99 -14.01
N GLU A 94 20.89 14.17 -13.29
CA GLU A 94 20.25 12.99 -13.86
C GLU A 94 18.78 12.93 -13.46
N LEU A 95 17.87 12.76 -14.43
CA LEU A 95 16.46 12.53 -14.14
C LEU A 95 16.20 11.03 -14.01
N ILE A 96 15.83 10.61 -12.80
CA ILE A 96 15.25 9.28 -12.58
C ILE A 96 13.75 9.37 -12.83
N MET A 97 13.25 8.59 -13.77
CA MET A 97 11.84 8.54 -14.13
C MET A 97 11.04 7.70 -13.12
N GLU A 98 9.77 8.05 -12.90
CA GLU A 98 8.83 7.30 -12.06
C GLU A 98 8.79 5.79 -12.39
N HIS A 99 8.86 5.43 -13.67
CA HIS A 99 8.74 4.05 -14.15
C HIS A 99 10.06 3.28 -14.14
N SER A 100 11.12 3.82 -13.51
CA SER A 100 12.42 3.15 -13.42
C SER A 100 12.38 2.05 -12.36
N GLU A 101 12.53 0.79 -12.78
CA GLU A 101 12.50 -0.37 -11.90
C GLU A 101 13.90 -0.78 -11.42
N TYR A 102 14.00 -1.03 -10.11
CA TYR A 102 15.19 -1.55 -9.43
C TYR A 102 14.85 -2.83 -8.69
N PHE A 103 15.67 -3.86 -8.85
CA PHE A 103 15.35 -5.23 -8.42
C PHE A 103 16.27 -5.73 -7.31
N LEU A 104 15.68 -6.50 -6.40
CA LEU A 104 16.35 -7.27 -5.36
C LEU A 104 15.87 -8.73 -5.42
N LYS A 105 16.82 -9.67 -5.43
CA LYS A 105 16.49 -11.09 -5.36
C LYS A 105 16.45 -11.54 -3.89
N LYS A 106 15.27 -11.89 -3.39
CA LYS A 106 15.04 -12.38 -2.04
C LYS A 106 14.88 -13.90 -2.07
N GLN A 107 15.67 -14.60 -1.25
CA GLN A 107 15.51 -16.04 -1.03
C GLN A 107 14.45 -16.28 0.04
N LEU A 108 13.48 -17.13 -0.27
CA LEU A 108 12.46 -17.59 0.67
C LEU A 108 12.79 -19.03 1.07
N ASN A 109 13.08 -19.19 2.36
CA ASN A 109 13.35 -20.50 2.92
C ASN A 109 12.04 -21.29 2.99
N SER A 110 12.01 -22.46 2.39
CA SER A 110 10.84 -23.33 2.44
C SER A 110 10.78 -24.05 3.79
N PHE A 111 9.79 -23.72 4.62
CA PHE A 111 9.58 -24.38 5.93
C PHE A 111 8.98 -25.80 5.81
N GLN A 112 8.63 -26.25 4.59
CA GLN A 112 8.08 -27.57 4.32
C GLN A 112 9.15 -28.49 3.72
N LYS A 113 9.31 -29.71 4.27
CA LYS A 113 10.36 -30.69 3.92
C LYS A 113 10.45 -31.11 2.44
N ASN A 114 9.48 -30.75 1.59
CA ASN A 114 9.39 -31.16 0.18
C ASN A 114 9.34 -29.98 -0.82
N GLN A 115 9.58 -28.73 -0.38
CA GLN A 115 9.66 -27.58 -1.28
C GLN A 115 11.09 -27.05 -1.33
N SER A 116 11.62 -26.83 -2.53
CA SER A 116 12.90 -26.14 -2.72
C SER A 116 12.78 -24.68 -2.30
N ASP A 117 13.88 -24.05 -1.89
CA ASP A 117 13.92 -22.61 -1.65
C ASP A 117 13.47 -21.86 -2.92
N LYS A 118 12.58 -20.88 -2.74
CA LYS A 118 12.02 -20.08 -3.84
C LYS A 118 12.76 -18.74 -3.87
N GLN A 119 13.30 -18.38 -5.03
CA GLN A 119 13.87 -17.05 -5.24
C GLN A 119 12.80 -16.14 -5.84
N VAL A 120 12.46 -15.06 -5.14
CA VAL A 120 11.50 -14.05 -5.59
C VAL A 120 12.24 -12.75 -5.92
N GLU A 121 11.94 -12.18 -7.07
CA GLU A 121 12.50 -10.90 -7.50
C GLU A 121 11.55 -9.76 -7.11
N ILE A 122 11.98 -8.92 -6.18
CA ILE A 122 11.19 -7.81 -5.64
C ILE A 122 11.68 -6.52 -6.30
N SER A 123 10.76 -5.80 -6.94
CA SER A 123 11.04 -4.53 -7.60
C SER A 123 10.57 -3.32 -6.79
N PHE A 124 11.31 -2.22 -6.89
CA PHE A 124 10.93 -0.91 -6.37
C PHE A 124 11.08 0.14 -7.46
N THR A 125 10.20 1.14 -7.41
CA THR A 125 10.26 2.32 -8.27
C THR A 125 10.21 3.60 -7.43
N PRO A 126 10.77 4.72 -7.92
CA PRO A 126 10.48 6.05 -7.37
C PRO A 126 8.98 6.35 -7.35
N ILE A 127 8.54 7.16 -6.38
CA ILE A 127 7.14 7.60 -6.31
C ILE A 127 6.73 8.46 -7.50
N ASP A 128 7.62 9.37 -7.88
CA ASP A 128 7.54 10.26 -9.03
C ASP A 128 8.95 10.47 -9.58
N SER A 129 9.05 11.16 -10.71
CA SER A 129 10.33 11.51 -11.32
C SER A 129 11.10 12.49 -10.43
N VAL A 130 12.38 12.19 -10.18
CA VAL A 130 13.26 12.96 -9.28
C VAL A 130 14.54 13.33 -10.02
N GLU A 131 14.93 14.59 -9.93
CA GLU A 131 16.21 15.10 -10.44
C GLU A 131 17.30 14.89 -9.38
N LEU A 132 18.33 14.14 -9.74
CA LEU A 132 19.53 13.92 -8.94
C LEU A 132 20.63 14.87 -9.36
N ILE A 133 21.49 15.19 -8.40
CA ILE A 133 22.59 16.14 -8.56
C ILE A 133 23.88 15.42 -8.19
N ARG A 134 24.96 15.57 -8.96
CA ARG A 134 26.27 14.98 -8.66
C ARG A 134 26.97 15.71 -7.50
N ALA A 135 26.38 15.55 -6.33
CA ALA A 135 26.79 16.17 -5.07
C ALA A 135 26.31 15.29 -3.90
N GLN A 136 27.11 15.19 -2.85
CA GLN A 136 26.74 14.45 -1.64
C GLN A 136 27.34 15.10 -0.39
N THR A 137 26.68 14.92 0.76
CA THR A 137 27.24 15.32 2.05
C THR A 137 28.54 14.58 2.32
N ALA A 138 29.63 15.30 2.57
CA ALA A 138 30.93 14.73 2.91
C ALA A 138 31.36 15.03 4.34
N LEU A 139 30.97 16.20 4.88
CA LEU A 139 31.35 16.65 6.22
C LEU A 139 30.14 17.19 6.98
N ILE A 140 30.10 16.90 8.27
CA ILE A 140 29.13 17.49 9.21
C ILE A 140 29.89 17.94 10.45
N ILE A 141 29.79 19.21 10.81
CA ILE A 141 30.38 19.76 12.05
C ILE A 141 29.24 20.14 12.98
N ILE A 142 29.22 19.55 14.17
CA ILE A 142 28.20 19.78 15.20
C ILE A 142 28.90 20.05 16.53
N GLY A 143 28.59 21.19 17.14
CA GLY A 143 29.28 21.63 18.35
C GLY A 143 30.79 21.66 18.12
N ASN A 144 31.51 20.81 18.84
CA ASN A 144 32.96 20.72 18.76
C ASN A 144 33.48 19.47 18.03
N THR A 145 32.63 18.70 17.35
CA THR A 145 33.05 17.46 16.67
C THR A 145 32.77 17.55 15.17
N ALA A 146 33.78 17.25 14.37
CA ALA A 146 33.68 17.08 12.93
C ALA A 146 33.52 15.59 12.59
N TYR A 147 32.55 15.30 11.73
CA TYR A 147 32.25 13.97 11.23
C TYR A 147 32.45 13.94 9.72
N SER A 148 33.08 12.89 9.22
CA SER A 148 33.04 12.53 7.81
C SER A 148 31.87 11.61 7.52
N ILE A 149 31.30 11.76 6.33
CA ILE A 149 30.36 10.79 5.76
C ILE A 149 31.13 9.93 4.75
N ASP A 150 31.09 8.61 4.91
CA ASP A 150 31.71 7.68 3.95
C ASP A 150 30.79 7.39 2.75
N GLU A 151 31.25 6.54 1.82
CA GLU A 151 30.49 6.18 0.61
C GLU A 151 29.20 5.38 0.93
N GLU A 152 29.16 4.70 2.08
CA GLU A 152 27.99 3.98 2.58
C GLU A 152 27.04 4.88 3.40
N LEU A 153 27.35 6.17 3.48
CA LEU A 153 26.64 7.20 4.26
C LEU A 153 26.69 7.00 5.78
N ASN A 154 27.70 6.28 6.28
CA ASN A 154 27.98 6.19 7.70
C ASN A 154 28.65 7.48 8.19
N LYS A 155 28.21 7.94 9.37
CA LYS A 155 28.77 9.13 10.03
C LYS A 155 29.91 8.73 10.96
N ILE A 156 31.14 9.13 10.64
CA ILE A 156 32.36 8.76 11.34
C ILE A 156 33.01 10.00 11.98
N PRO A 157 33.26 10.04 13.29
CA PRO A 157 33.95 11.17 13.91
C PRO A 157 35.44 11.18 13.51
N ILE A 158 35.92 12.32 12.99
CA ILE A 158 37.31 12.47 12.52
C ILE A 158 38.16 13.38 13.39
N LEU A 159 37.55 14.41 13.98
CA LEU A 159 38.27 15.43 14.75
C LEU A 159 37.38 16.08 15.81
N ARG A 160 37.97 16.44 16.95
CA ARG A 160 37.38 17.37 17.90
C ARG A 160 38.05 18.73 17.78
N LEU A 161 37.25 19.75 17.52
CA LEU A 161 37.60 21.16 17.44
C LEU A 161 37.57 21.81 18.83
N GLU A 162 38.14 23.00 18.95
CA GLU A 162 37.99 23.81 20.17
C GLU A 162 36.54 24.24 20.35
N ALA A 163 36.00 24.07 21.56
CA ALA A 163 34.59 24.32 21.84
C ALA A 163 34.27 25.83 21.89
N LYS A 164 33.40 26.30 20.99
CA LYS A 164 32.76 27.62 21.08
C LYS A 164 31.29 27.46 21.50
N VAL A 165 30.87 28.25 22.50
CA VAL A 165 29.51 28.15 23.09
C VAL A 165 28.40 28.46 22.08
N GLU A 166 28.68 29.26 21.06
CA GLU A 166 27.71 29.65 20.02
C GLU A 166 27.39 28.51 19.03
N GLU A 167 28.21 27.45 18.98
CA GLU A 167 28.14 26.39 17.96
C GLU A 167 27.24 25.20 18.35
N TYR A 168 26.75 25.15 19.60
CA TYR A 168 25.96 24.02 20.11
C TYR A 168 24.54 23.91 19.51
N ARG A 169 24.08 24.92 18.76
CA ARG A 169 22.78 24.90 18.05
C ARG A 169 22.91 25.03 16.54
N THR A 170 24.14 24.93 16.04
CA THR A 170 24.44 25.08 14.62
C THR A 170 25.02 23.78 14.08
N ILE A 171 24.65 23.45 12.85
CA ILE A 171 25.30 22.40 12.07
C ILE A 171 25.95 23.07 10.86
N LYS A 172 27.27 22.90 10.69
CA LYS A 172 27.92 23.22 9.41
C LYS A 172 27.94 21.96 8.56
N LEU A 173 27.25 21.99 7.44
CA LEU A 173 27.14 20.90 6.47
C LEU A 173 28.07 21.20 5.29
N GLY A 174 29.00 20.29 5.00
CA GLY A 174 29.87 20.35 3.84
C GLY A 174 29.41 19.36 2.77
N ILE A 175 28.94 19.88 1.64
CA ILE A 175 28.49 19.10 0.49
C ILE A 175 29.62 19.06 -0.53
N ASP A 176 30.13 17.87 -0.84
CA ASP A 176 31.14 17.67 -1.87
C ASP A 176 30.52 17.83 -3.26
N ILE A 177 31.08 18.75 -4.02
CA ILE A 177 30.70 19.10 -5.39
C ILE A 177 31.92 19.03 -6.33
N SER A 178 32.99 18.34 -5.92
CA SER A 178 34.25 18.25 -6.67
C SER A 178 34.05 17.69 -8.07
N ASP A 179 33.13 16.75 -8.20
CA ASP A 179 32.80 16.06 -9.44
C ASP A 179 31.77 16.80 -10.31
N TYR A 180 31.19 17.90 -9.82
CA TYR A 180 30.17 18.67 -10.55
C TYR A 180 30.84 19.64 -11.52
N ASN A 181 30.71 19.38 -12.82
CA ASN A 181 31.45 20.12 -13.86
C ASN A 181 30.65 21.22 -14.55
N SER A 182 29.31 21.17 -14.49
CA SER A 182 28.42 22.10 -15.17
C SER A 182 28.53 23.52 -14.60
N GLU A 183 28.42 24.52 -15.49
CA GLU A 183 28.51 25.93 -15.09
C GLU A 183 27.34 26.41 -14.23
N VAL A 184 26.20 25.72 -14.32
CA VAL A 184 24.95 26.10 -13.65
C VAL A 184 24.60 25.04 -12.60
N PHE A 185 24.84 25.39 -11.35
CA PHE A 185 24.38 24.60 -10.21
C PHE A 185 22.86 24.76 -10.01
N PRO A 186 22.13 23.73 -9.56
CA PRO A 186 20.69 23.81 -9.29
C PRO A 186 20.32 24.91 -8.29
N THR A 187 19.16 25.54 -8.51
CA THR A 187 18.65 26.62 -7.63
C THR A 187 18.03 26.11 -6.34
N LYS A 188 17.81 24.80 -6.26
CA LYS A 188 17.24 24.08 -5.12
C LYS A 188 18.04 22.80 -4.86
N ILE A 189 18.22 22.46 -3.59
CA ILE A 189 18.74 21.16 -3.13
C ILE A 189 17.76 20.59 -2.12
N ALA A 190 17.43 19.30 -2.25
CA ALA A 190 16.68 18.57 -1.25
C ALA A 190 17.64 17.80 -0.32
N LEU A 191 17.38 17.88 0.98
CA LEU A 191 18.10 17.15 2.03
C LEU A 191 17.14 16.22 2.76
N PHE A 192 17.45 14.93 2.73
CA PHE A 192 16.84 13.97 3.63
C PHE A 192 17.51 14.06 5.00
N CYS A 193 16.70 14.31 6.03
CA CYS A 193 17.14 14.43 7.41
C CYS A 193 16.79 13.13 8.14
N SER A 194 17.80 12.43 8.64
CA SER A 194 17.64 11.19 9.41
C SER A 194 18.16 11.37 10.83
N ASN A 195 17.33 11.04 11.81
CA ASN A 195 17.70 10.95 13.23
C ASN A 195 17.04 9.70 13.84
N PRO A 196 17.64 8.51 13.66
CA PRO A 196 17.06 7.24 14.13
C PRO A 196 16.90 7.19 15.66
N THR A 197 17.80 7.84 16.40
CA THR A 197 17.80 7.87 17.87
C THR A 197 16.58 8.61 18.43
N TYR A 198 16.22 9.72 17.80
CA TYR A 198 15.11 10.59 18.23
C TYR A 198 13.90 10.52 17.28
N GLU A 199 13.74 9.42 16.55
CA GLU A 199 12.72 9.31 15.49
C GLU A 199 11.28 9.45 16.02
N ASN A 200 11.04 9.02 17.26
CA ASN A 200 9.72 9.08 17.91
C ASN A 200 9.44 10.42 18.63
N VAL A 201 10.34 11.41 18.53
CA VAL A 201 10.16 12.71 19.17
C VAL A 201 9.50 13.67 18.19
N ASP A 202 8.23 13.98 18.44
CA ASP A 202 7.33 14.71 17.53
C ASP A 202 7.90 16.02 16.97
N PHE A 203 8.58 16.83 17.79
CA PHE A 203 9.07 18.14 17.35
C PHE A 203 10.28 18.06 16.42
N VAL A 204 11.04 16.95 16.43
CA VAL A 204 12.36 16.85 15.80
C VAL A 204 12.27 17.05 14.28
N TYR A 205 11.30 16.41 13.62
CA TYR A 205 11.08 16.56 12.18
C TYR A 205 10.14 17.74 11.86
N ARG A 206 9.11 17.95 12.68
CA ARG A 206 8.11 19.02 12.50
C ARG A 206 8.73 20.42 12.47
N LEU A 207 9.83 20.64 13.21
CA LEU A 207 10.49 21.94 13.30
C LEU A 207 11.63 22.13 12.28
N LEU A 208 11.97 21.13 11.48
CA LEU A 208 12.99 21.26 10.43
C LEU A 208 12.73 22.40 9.43
N PRO A 209 11.47 22.70 9.02
CA PRO A 209 11.20 23.84 8.14
C PRO A 209 11.46 25.21 8.77
N HIS A 210 11.66 25.28 10.09
CA HIS A 210 11.99 26.51 10.82
C HIS A 210 13.50 26.69 11.04
N VAL A 211 14.33 25.78 10.51
CA VAL A 211 15.79 25.91 10.51
C VAL A 211 16.18 27.05 9.56
N LYS A 212 17.08 27.92 10.01
CA LYS A 212 17.64 28.97 9.15
C LYS A 212 18.90 28.45 8.50
N VAL A 213 19.00 28.56 7.19
CA VAL A 213 20.17 28.09 6.43
C VAL A 213 20.91 29.29 5.86
N PHE A 214 22.22 29.30 5.97
CA PHE A 214 23.09 30.35 5.45
C PHE A 214 24.22 29.76 4.62
N HIS A 215 24.58 30.45 3.55
CA HIS A 215 25.81 30.20 2.79
C HIS A 215 26.64 31.48 2.76
N ASN A 216 27.84 31.48 3.35
CA ASN A 216 28.68 32.69 3.47
C ASN A 216 27.91 33.92 3.98
N ASP A 217 27.14 33.74 5.06
CA ASP A 217 26.23 34.74 5.67
C ASP A 217 25.03 35.20 4.81
N ILE A 218 24.86 34.66 3.60
CA ILE A 218 23.67 34.88 2.77
C ILE A 218 22.57 33.92 3.22
N PRO A 219 21.40 34.43 3.67
CA PRO A 219 20.28 33.57 4.07
C PRO A 219 19.67 32.87 2.86
N LEU A 220 19.41 31.57 3.00
CA LEU A 220 18.68 30.74 2.04
C LEU A 220 17.28 30.44 2.57
N GLU A 221 16.36 30.19 1.64
CA GLU A 221 14.98 29.84 1.98
C GLU A 221 14.86 28.33 2.22
N VAL A 222 14.04 27.95 3.19
CA VAL A 222 13.80 26.54 3.54
C VAL A 222 12.33 26.24 3.42
N SER A 223 12.00 25.22 2.65
CA SER A 223 10.65 24.65 2.53
C SER A 223 10.61 23.21 3.04
N SER A 224 9.43 22.78 3.47
CA SER A 224 9.19 21.40 3.93
C SER A 224 8.81 20.48 2.78
N GLY A 225 9.36 19.28 2.78
CA GLY A 225 9.04 18.24 1.81
C GLY A 225 10.07 18.11 0.70
N LEU A 226 9.68 17.41 -0.35
CA LEU A 226 10.48 17.14 -1.54
C LEU A 226 9.66 17.56 -2.77
N SER A 227 10.25 18.34 -3.66
CA SER A 227 9.68 18.68 -4.96
C SER A 227 9.99 17.58 -5.96
N TYR A 228 8.98 17.19 -6.73
CA TYR A 228 9.11 16.20 -7.80
C TYR A 228 9.12 16.89 -9.16
N HIS A 229 9.66 16.22 -10.18
CA HIS A 229 9.59 16.69 -11.55
C HIS A 229 8.18 16.43 -12.10
N GLU A 230 7.49 17.47 -12.56
CA GLU A 230 6.15 17.34 -13.14
C GLU A 230 6.24 16.81 -14.57
N ASP A 231 5.94 15.54 -14.77
CA ASP A 231 5.82 14.95 -16.09
C ASP A 231 4.40 15.20 -16.63
N ARG A 232 4.24 16.32 -17.36
CA ARG A 232 3.03 16.70 -18.13
C ARG A 232 1.70 16.61 -17.36
N THR A 233 1.18 17.77 -16.96
CA THR A 233 -0.18 17.88 -16.45
C THR A 233 -1.23 17.55 -17.50
N SER A 234 -2.05 16.52 -17.27
CA SER A 234 -3.34 16.34 -17.94
C SER A 234 -4.17 17.62 -17.78
N GLU A 235 -4.71 18.17 -18.86
CA GLU A 235 -5.51 19.40 -18.84
C GLU A 235 -7.00 19.09 -18.66
N GLY A 236 -7.73 19.92 -17.92
CA GLY A 236 -9.20 19.84 -17.82
C GLY A 236 -9.77 18.90 -16.74
N PHE A 237 -10.94 18.31 -17.01
CA PHE A 237 -11.70 17.49 -16.05
C PHE A 237 -11.02 16.15 -15.72
N GLU A 238 -10.15 15.64 -16.59
CA GLU A 238 -9.40 14.39 -16.42
C GLU A 238 -8.55 14.40 -15.14
N LYS A 239 -7.95 15.55 -14.80
CA LYS A 239 -7.17 15.74 -13.57
C LYS A 239 -7.97 15.44 -12.30
N ILE A 240 -9.25 15.85 -12.25
CA ILE A 240 -10.11 15.65 -11.07
C ILE A 240 -10.34 14.14 -10.82
N PHE A 241 -10.40 13.35 -11.89
CA PHE A 241 -10.55 11.91 -11.80
C PHE A 241 -9.22 11.20 -11.49
N GLU A 242 -8.09 11.69 -12.02
CA GLU A 242 -6.75 11.21 -11.65
C GLU A 242 -6.49 11.34 -10.14
N PHE A 243 -6.87 12.47 -9.51
CA PHE A 243 -6.74 12.64 -8.05
C PHE A 243 -7.56 11.63 -7.23
N GLN A 244 -8.65 11.10 -7.79
CA GLN A 244 -9.46 10.07 -7.13
C GLN A 244 -8.96 8.65 -7.39
N SER A 245 -8.04 8.46 -8.33
CA SER A 245 -7.48 7.16 -8.69
C SER A 245 -6.75 6.52 -7.50
N ILE A 246 -6.69 5.18 -7.50
CA ILE A 246 -5.97 4.42 -6.49
C ILE A 246 -4.47 4.75 -6.55
N LYS A 247 -3.92 4.92 -7.75
CA LYS A 247 -2.52 5.30 -8.00
C LYS A 247 -2.15 6.57 -7.23
N GLU A 248 -2.86 7.67 -7.45
CA GLU A 248 -2.51 8.95 -6.82
C GLU A 248 -2.73 8.93 -5.30
N LYS A 249 -3.79 8.25 -4.83
CA LYS A 249 -4.01 8.06 -3.37
C LYS A 249 -2.87 7.31 -2.69
N ILE A 250 -2.31 6.28 -3.33
CA ILE A 250 -1.15 5.54 -2.81
C ILE A 250 0.09 6.45 -2.80
N LYS A 251 0.34 7.19 -3.89
CA LYS A 251 1.48 8.10 -3.97
C LYS A 251 1.42 9.19 -2.90
N GLU A 252 0.28 9.87 -2.76
CA GLU A 252 0.09 10.93 -1.77
C GLU A 252 0.28 10.44 -0.34
N ASP A 253 -0.25 9.26 0.01
CA ASP A 253 -0.06 8.66 1.33
C ASP A 253 1.43 8.46 1.67
N ILE A 254 2.20 7.91 0.72
CA ILE A 254 3.62 7.63 0.95
C ILE A 254 4.42 8.95 0.97
N LYS A 255 4.12 9.92 0.08
CA LYS A 255 4.72 11.27 0.13
C LYS A 255 4.48 11.93 1.49
N ASN A 256 3.24 11.91 1.98
CA ASN A 256 2.87 12.50 3.26
C ASN A 256 3.56 11.80 4.45
N THR A 257 3.79 10.49 4.35
CA THR A 257 4.49 9.71 5.39
C THR A 257 5.93 10.20 5.58
N TYR A 258 6.60 10.61 4.50
CA TYR A 258 8.00 11.03 4.55
C TYR A 258 8.22 12.54 4.49
N ARG A 259 7.18 13.33 4.20
CA ARG A 259 7.27 14.78 3.98
C ARG A 259 8.04 15.53 5.06
N GLU A 260 7.79 15.22 6.33
CA GLU A 260 8.44 15.90 7.46
C GLU A 260 9.95 15.58 7.58
N LYS A 261 10.42 14.50 6.94
CA LYS A 261 11.85 14.11 6.95
C LYS A 261 12.67 14.79 5.85
N PHE A 262 12.04 15.57 4.98
CA PHE A 262 12.71 16.31 3.92
C PHE A 262 12.64 17.82 4.14
N ILE A 263 13.75 18.48 3.85
CA ILE A 263 13.81 19.93 3.69
C ILE A 263 14.38 20.26 2.31
N GLU A 264 13.84 21.29 1.69
CA GLU A 264 14.39 21.86 0.47
C GLU A 264 14.98 23.22 0.77
N VAL A 265 16.21 23.42 0.31
CA VAL A 265 16.93 24.68 0.42
C VAL A 265 16.90 25.35 -0.95
N THR A 266 16.23 26.50 -1.04
CA THR A 266 16.07 27.30 -2.26
C THR A 266 16.82 28.63 -2.15
N GLY A 267 17.06 29.26 -3.29
CA GLY A 267 17.78 30.53 -3.36
C GLY A 267 19.29 30.38 -3.61
N ILE A 268 19.72 29.21 -4.08
CA ILE A 268 21.11 28.97 -4.50
C ILE A 268 21.30 29.63 -5.87
N TYR A 269 22.11 30.68 -5.93
CA TYR A 269 22.39 31.39 -7.17
C TYR A 269 23.62 30.78 -7.87
N PRO A 270 23.63 30.67 -9.21
CA PRO A 270 24.79 30.18 -9.96
C PRO A 270 26.09 30.96 -9.70
N SER A 271 25.98 32.24 -9.33
CA SER A 271 27.11 33.09 -8.94
C SER A 271 27.76 32.71 -7.61
N MET A 272 27.04 32.02 -6.70
CA MET A 272 27.62 31.49 -5.47
C MET A 272 28.56 30.32 -5.79
N PHE A 273 28.15 29.44 -6.70
CA PHE A 273 28.92 28.27 -7.11
C PHE A 273 30.27 28.63 -7.76
N LYS A 274 30.28 29.65 -8.63
CA LYS A 274 31.52 30.11 -9.31
C LYS A 274 32.61 30.62 -8.35
N LYS A 275 32.25 30.96 -7.12
CA LYS A 275 33.18 31.47 -6.10
C LYS A 275 33.71 30.38 -5.17
N ILE A 276 33.28 29.13 -5.32
CA ILE A 276 33.73 28.03 -4.48
C ILE A 276 35.08 27.54 -5.01
N GLU A 277 36.13 27.87 -4.26
CA GLU A 277 37.48 27.39 -4.53
C GLU A 277 37.72 26.04 -3.83
N PRO A 278 38.59 25.17 -4.37
CA PRO A 278 39.01 23.95 -3.68
C PRO A 278 39.73 24.31 -2.38
N GLY A 279 39.31 23.72 -1.27
CA GLY A 279 39.88 24.03 0.04
C GLY A 279 38.86 24.02 1.17
N LEU A 280 39.38 24.02 2.38
CA LEU A 280 38.58 24.24 3.58
C LEU A 280 38.56 25.74 3.90
N PRO A 281 37.43 26.26 4.39
CA PRO A 281 37.36 27.63 4.93
C PRO A 281 38.42 27.88 6.01
N ASP A 282 38.97 29.09 6.04
CA ASP A 282 40.01 29.51 7.01
C ASP A 282 39.56 29.36 8.47
N ASP A 283 38.24 29.37 8.74
CA ASP A 283 37.67 29.18 10.08
C ASP A 283 37.59 27.70 10.51
N ILE A 284 37.87 26.76 9.61
CA ILE A 284 37.80 25.30 9.85
C ILE A 284 39.18 24.64 9.75
N ASP A 285 40.06 25.07 8.84
CA ASP A 285 41.40 24.48 8.68
C ASP A 285 42.34 24.90 9.81
N ASP A 286 42.46 24.05 10.83
CA ASP A 286 43.38 24.19 11.96
C ASP A 286 44.79 23.61 11.67
N GLY A 287 45.08 23.22 10.43
CA GLY A 287 46.34 22.58 10.05
C GLY A 287 46.43 21.09 10.42
N ASN A 288 45.36 20.49 10.97
CA ASN A 288 45.36 19.08 11.35
C ASN A 288 45.46 18.14 10.13
N THR A 289 46.14 17.00 10.27
CA THR A 289 46.27 16.01 9.19
C THR A 289 44.95 15.32 8.86
N ALA A 290 43.98 15.29 9.79
CA ALA A 290 42.65 14.72 9.57
C ALA A 290 41.89 15.37 8.40
N TRP A 291 42.21 16.64 8.09
CA TRP A 291 41.62 17.40 6.99
C TRP A 291 42.22 17.12 5.61
N ALA A 292 43.35 16.39 5.54
CA ALA A 292 44.07 16.16 4.29
C ALA A 292 43.20 15.62 3.13
N PRO A 293 42.22 14.71 3.34
CA PRO A 293 41.34 14.22 2.27
C PRO A 293 40.39 15.29 1.69
N TYR A 294 40.17 16.40 2.41
CA TYR A 294 39.18 17.42 2.09
C TYR A 294 39.79 18.72 1.55
N ARG A 295 41.07 18.99 1.82
CA ARG A 295 41.77 20.21 1.36
C ARG A 295 41.84 20.35 -0.17
N GLY A 296 41.73 19.24 -0.92
CA GLY A 296 41.71 19.25 -2.39
C GLY A 296 40.31 19.26 -3.00
N LYS A 297 39.26 19.22 -2.19
CA LYS A 297 37.87 19.08 -2.65
C LYS A 297 37.18 20.44 -2.75
N LYS A 298 36.22 20.55 -3.68
CA LYS A 298 35.29 21.68 -3.74
C LYS A 298 34.09 21.35 -2.85
N ILE A 299 33.92 22.13 -1.78
CA ILE A 299 32.88 21.86 -0.78
C ILE A 299 31.95 23.08 -0.67
N LEU A 300 30.66 22.84 -0.89
CA LEU A 300 29.61 23.81 -0.59
C LEU A 300 29.27 23.74 0.90
N TRP A 301 29.56 24.82 1.62
CA TRP A 301 29.26 24.94 3.04
C TRP A 301 27.91 25.59 3.29
N LEU A 302 27.06 24.91 4.06
CA LEU A 302 25.78 25.41 4.56
C LEU A 302 25.83 25.45 6.09
N LYS A 303 25.50 26.59 6.67
CA LYS A 303 25.34 26.75 8.12
C LYS A 303 23.84 26.68 8.45
N LEU A 304 23.44 25.64 9.18
CA LEU A 304 22.07 25.41 9.64
C LEU A 304 21.93 25.83 11.10
N GLU A 305 21.08 26.81 11.39
CA GLU A 305 20.76 27.28 12.74
C GLU A 305 19.42 26.71 13.22
N PHE A 306 19.46 25.89 14.27
CA PHE A 306 18.29 25.16 14.76
C PHE A 306 17.52 25.94 15.84
N PRO A 307 16.19 25.72 15.94
CA PRO A 307 15.37 26.24 17.04
C PRO A 307 15.89 25.83 18.44
N PRO A 308 15.57 26.59 19.51
CA PRO A 308 16.05 26.31 20.86
C PRO A 308 15.64 24.96 21.47
N GLN A 309 14.63 24.28 20.91
CA GLN A 309 14.22 22.94 21.38
C GLN A 309 15.24 21.85 21.05
N PHE A 310 16.13 22.07 20.08
CA PHE A 310 17.16 21.10 19.71
C PHE A 310 18.32 21.18 20.70
N THR A 311 18.57 20.06 21.39
CA THR A 311 19.76 19.88 22.23
C THR A 311 20.95 19.44 21.38
N ALA A 312 22.17 19.65 21.89
CA ALA A 312 23.39 19.18 21.22
C ALA A 312 23.36 17.67 20.93
N GLU A 313 22.77 16.87 21.83
CA GLU A 313 22.63 15.42 21.67
C GLU A 313 21.70 15.05 20.50
N ILE A 314 20.59 15.78 20.33
CA ILE A 314 19.70 15.57 19.18
C ILE A 314 20.44 15.93 17.88
N LEU A 315 21.15 17.06 17.87
CA LEU A 315 21.92 17.52 16.70
C LEU A 315 23.03 16.52 16.32
N GLU A 316 23.71 15.94 17.31
CA GLU A 316 24.76 14.94 17.10
C GLU A 316 24.25 13.68 16.38
N ASN A 317 22.98 13.31 16.57
CA ASN A 317 22.37 12.13 15.95
C ASN A 317 21.77 12.40 14.55
N PHE A 318 21.82 13.63 14.05
CA PHE A 318 21.36 13.92 12.68
C PHE A 318 22.38 13.50 11.61
N LEU A 319 21.83 12.98 10.51
CA LEU A 319 22.48 12.75 9.23
C LEU A 319 21.67 13.47 8.15
N PHE A 320 22.37 14.14 7.23
CA PHE A 320 21.79 14.84 6.09
C PHE A 320 22.31 14.20 4.80
N VAL A 321 21.41 13.78 3.92
CA VAL A 321 21.74 13.05 2.70
C VAL A 321 21.08 13.73 1.49
N LEU A 322 21.85 13.97 0.43
CA LEU A 322 21.36 14.40 -0.87
C LEU A 322 20.97 13.20 -1.74
N ASN A 323 20.20 13.46 -2.80
CA ASN A 323 19.75 12.43 -3.77
C ASN A 323 18.96 11.29 -3.14
N ALA A 324 18.36 11.56 -1.97
CA ALA A 324 17.45 10.65 -1.31
C ALA A 324 16.02 10.94 -1.77
N PHE A 325 15.26 9.88 -2.03
CA PHE A 325 13.87 9.99 -2.46
C PHE A 325 13.06 8.78 -1.99
N PRO A 326 11.75 8.97 -1.77
CA PRO A 326 10.85 7.87 -1.49
C PRO A 326 10.72 6.91 -2.67
N ILE A 327 10.75 5.62 -2.36
CA ILE A 327 10.47 4.52 -3.28
C ILE A 327 9.39 3.61 -2.71
N TYR A 328 8.73 2.86 -3.59
CA TYR A 328 7.73 1.89 -3.20
C TYR A 328 7.73 0.66 -4.09
N ASN A 329 7.24 -0.44 -3.52
CA ASN A 329 7.30 -1.76 -4.10
C ASN A 329 6.24 -1.89 -5.19
N ARG A 330 6.72 -1.76 -6.42
CA ARG A 330 5.92 -1.72 -7.63
C ARG A 330 6.67 -2.40 -8.76
N GLY A 331 6.06 -3.40 -9.39
CA GLY A 331 6.62 -4.14 -10.54
C GLY A 331 5.71 -4.08 -11.75
N TRP A 332 6.28 -3.85 -12.92
CA TRP A 332 5.53 -3.72 -14.16
C TRP A 332 5.29 -5.08 -14.81
N LYS A 333 4.06 -5.31 -15.25
CA LYS A 333 3.69 -6.49 -16.04
C LYS A 333 2.86 -6.09 -17.24
N LYS A 334 2.90 -6.95 -18.25
CA LYS A 334 2.13 -6.81 -19.48
C LYS A 334 1.50 -8.15 -19.82
N THR A 335 0.20 -8.13 -20.11
CA THR A 335 -0.51 -9.25 -20.71
C THR A 335 -0.91 -8.91 -22.13
N GLU A 336 -0.63 -9.83 -23.05
CA GLU A 336 -1.08 -9.75 -24.43
C GLU A 336 -2.24 -10.73 -24.60
N TYR A 337 -3.37 -10.26 -25.12
CA TYR A 337 -4.56 -11.06 -25.26
C TYR A 337 -5.18 -10.90 -26.64
N ALA A 338 -5.46 -12.03 -27.27
CA ALA A 338 -6.20 -12.08 -28.51
C ALA A 338 -7.70 -12.12 -28.19
N LEU A 339 -8.44 -11.13 -28.65
CA LEU A 339 -9.89 -11.06 -28.46
C LEU A 339 -10.54 -12.12 -29.35
N ASP A 340 -10.83 -13.29 -28.77
CA ASP A 340 -11.55 -14.38 -29.43
C ASP A 340 -12.99 -14.52 -28.87
N ILE A 341 -13.75 -15.50 -29.37
CA ILE A 341 -15.15 -15.84 -29.04
C ILE A 341 -15.44 -15.95 -27.52
N MET A 342 -14.41 -16.01 -26.68
CA MET A 342 -14.48 -16.05 -25.20
C MET A 342 -14.76 -14.68 -24.52
N GLY A 343 -14.89 -13.60 -25.29
CA GLY A 343 -15.35 -12.29 -24.82
C GLY A 343 -14.22 -11.29 -24.51
N ASN A 344 -14.60 -10.05 -24.25
CA ASN A 344 -13.68 -8.90 -24.19
C ASN A 344 -12.99 -8.72 -22.83
N ASN A 345 -12.63 -9.82 -22.17
CA ASN A 345 -12.03 -9.81 -20.82
C ASN A 345 -10.56 -10.21 -20.91
N ILE A 346 -9.67 -9.30 -20.56
CA ILE A 346 -8.23 -9.51 -20.53
C ILE A 346 -7.84 -9.88 -19.09
N PRO A 347 -7.38 -11.11 -18.81
CA PRO A 347 -6.89 -11.47 -17.48
C PRO A 347 -5.59 -10.76 -17.15
N LEU A 348 -5.47 -10.26 -15.93
CA LEU A 348 -4.27 -9.66 -15.37
C LEU A 348 -3.61 -10.71 -14.48
N GLU A 349 -2.76 -11.53 -15.10
CA GLU A 349 -2.14 -12.68 -14.46
C GLU A 349 -1.08 -12.24 -13.43
N THR A 350 -1.23 -12.73 -12.21
CA THR A 350 -0.30 -12.54 -11.09
C THR A 350 0.24 -13.91 -10.67
N THR A 351 1.48 -13.96 -10.19
CA THR A 351 2.09 -15.19 -9.68
C THR A 351 1.93 -15.30 -8.17
N ASP A 352 2.27 -16.46 -7.61
CA ASP A 352 2.35 -16.65 -6.16
C ASP A 352 3.21 -15.55 -5.51
N ASP A 353 2.64 -14.85 -4.53
CA ASP A 353 3.22 -13.73 -3.75
C ASP A 353 3.17 -12.35 -4.44
N GLU A 354 2.45 -12.23 -5.55
CA GLU A 354 2.20 -10.96 -6.23
C GLU A 354 0.72 -10.54 -6.14
N PHE A 355 0.49 -9.27 -5.86
CA PHE A 355 -0.83 -8.68 -5.73
C PHE A 355 -1.00 -7.59 -6.77
N PHE A 356 -2.13 -7.59 -7.48
CA PHE A 356 -2.47 -6.53 -8.44
C PHE A 356 -2.59 -5.17 -7.75
N LEU A 357 -1.91 -4.13 -8.28
CA LEU A 357 -2.05 -2.75 -7.82
C LEU A 357 -3.03 -1.95 -8.69
N TYR A 358 -2.66 -1.61 -9.91
CA TYR A 358 -3.54 -0.82 -10.78
C TYR A 358 -3.11 -0.98 -12.23
N VAL A 359 -4.04 -0.70 -13.14
CA VAL A 359 -3.78 -0.70 -14.58
C VAL A 359 -2.91 0.52 -14.92
N ASP A 360 -1.89 0.29 -15.73
CA ASP A 360 -1.00 1.33 -16.24
C ASP A 360 -1.55 1.85 -17.57
N GLU A 361 -1.78 0.93 -18.52
CA GLU A 361 -2.27 1.28 -19.84
C GLU A 361 -3.02 0.10 -20.48
N VAL A 362 -4.03 0.41 -21.29
CA VAL A 362 -4.73 -0.56 -22.13
C VAL A 362 -4.72 -0.04 -23.55
N ILE A 363 -4.12 -0.79 -24.48
CA ILE A 363 -3.95 -0.40 -25.88
C ILE A 363 -4.43 -1.55 -26.78
N ASP A 364 -5.13 -1.24 -27.87
CA ASP A 364 -5.36 -2.22 -28.93
C ASP A 364 -4.18 -2.36 -29.90
N GLY A 365 -4.25 -3.36 -30.79
CA GLY A 365 -3.26 -3.60 -31.84
C GLY A 365 -3.15 -2.48 -32.89
N LYS A 366 -4.04 -1.48 -32.88
CA LYS A 366 -3.96 -0.28 -33.72
C LYS A 366 -3.30 0.90 -33.00
N GLY A 367 -2.87 0.72 -31.74
CA GLY A 367 -2.26 1.77 -30.92
C GLY A 367 -3.29 2.67 -30.23
N LYS A 368 -4.57 2.31 -30.20
CA LYS A 368 -5.62 3.08 -29.55
C LYS A 368 -5.64 2.80 -28.05
N LYS A 369 -5.55 3.84 -27.24
CA LYS A 369 -5.56 3.78 -25.77
C LYS A 369 -6.99 3.83 -25.23
N TYR A 370 -7.31 2.95 -24.29
CA TYR A 370 -8.59 2.93 -23.57
C TYR A 370 -8.43 3.60 -22.21
N MET A 371 -9.48 4.31 -21.79
CA MET A 371 -9.54 5.03 -20.50
C MET A 371 -10.45 4.33 -19.50
N GLU A 372 -10.23 4.47 -18.20
CA GLU A 372 -11.11 3.86 -17.20
C GLU A 372 -12.49 4.54 -17.22
N ILE A 373 -13.60 3.76 -17.09
CA ILE A 373 -14.94 4.34 -17.02
C ILE A 373 -15.04 5.30 -15.81
N PRO A 374 -15.41 6.57 -16.02
CA PRO A 374 -15.55 7.53 -14.93
C PRO A 374 -16.74 7.18 -14.02
N PHE A 375 -16.61 7.44 -12.72
CA PHE A 375 -17.64 7.16 -11.69
C PHE A 375 -19.00 7.84 -11.94
N THR A 376 -19.05 8.88 -12.78
CA THR A 376 -20.30 9.57 -13.14
C THR A 376 -20.37 9.69 -14.65
N PRO A 377 -21.28 8.99 -15.33
CA PRO A 377 -21.40 9.09 -16.78
C PRO A 377 -22.01 10.45 -17.15
N THR A 378 -21.19 11.37 -17.65
CA THR A 378 -21.68 12.48 -18.46
C THR A 378 -22.15 11.92 -19.79
N GLY A 379 -23.39 12.25 -20.19
CA GLY A 379 -23.99 11.72 -21.41
C GLY A 379 -23.10 11.98 -22.63
N ASN A 380 -22.76 10.89 -23.33
CA ASN A 380 -21.76 10.73 -24.40
C ASN A 380 -20.37 10.33 -23.89
N LEU A 381 -20.28 9.08 -23.44
CA LEU A 381 -19.04 8.33 -23.31
C LEU A 381 -18.79 7.64 -24.65
N ASP A 382 -17.93 8.21 -25.49
CA ASP A 382 -17.47 7.56 -26.72
C ASP A 382 -16.67 6.28 -26.37
N GLY A 383 -16.82 5.24 -27.18
CA GLY A 383 -16.54 3.82 -26.89
C GLY A 383 -15.07 3.39 -26.65
N ASP A 384 -14.26 4.22 -26.01
CA ASP A 384 -12.83 3.97 -25.74
C ASP A 384 -12.56 3.77 -24.25
N LEU A 385 -13.34 2.89 -23.64
CA LEU A 385 -13.34 2.72 -22.20
C LEU A 385 -13.02 1.28 -21.79
N TYR A 386 -12.40 1.16 -20.62
CA TYR A 386 -12.21 -0.10 -19.93
C TYR A 386 -12.78 -0.07 -18.50
N THR A 387 -13.19 -1.22 -18.01
CA THR A 387 -13.59 -1.43 -16.61
C THR A 387 -12.69 -2.48 -15.99
N LEU A 388 -12.17 -2.18 -14.80
CA LEU A 388 -11.50 -3.18 -13.99
C LEU A 388 -12.55 -4.00 -13.21
N ARG A 389 -12.49 -5.33 -13.33
CA ARG A 389 -13.27 -6.25 -12.49
C ARG A 389 -12.35 -7.19 -11.75
N LYS A 390 -12.60 -7.31 -10.45
CA LYS A 390 -11.83 -8.16 -9.54
C LYS A 390 -12.68 -9.30 -9.04
N GLY A 391 -12.33 -10.54 -9.39
CA GLY A 391 -13.13 -11.72 -9.04
C GLY A 391 -14.59 -11.62 -9.52
N GLY A 392 -15.34 -12.71 -9.51
CA GLY A 392 -16.79 -12.62 -9.75
C GLY A 392 -17.25 -12.47 -11.22
N MET A 393 -16.36 -12.59 -12.22
CA MET A 393 -16.76 -13.23 -13.48
C MET A 393 -17.03 -14.73 -13.26
N GLU A 394 -16.40 -15.28 -12.23
CA GLU A 394 -16.86 -16.43 -11.49
C GLU A 394 -18.17 -16.09 -10.76
N ARG A 395 -19.31 -16.35 -11.39
CA ARG A 395 -20.58 -16.60 -10.66
C ARG A 395 -20.49 -17.82 -9.71
N PHE A 396 -19.30 -18.37 -9.53
CA PHE A 396 -19.01 -19.62 -8.90
C PHE A 396 -17.96 -19.36 -7.83
N THR A 397 -18.34 -19.31 -6.56
CA THR A 397 -17.36 -19.68 -5.52
C THR A 397 -16.77 -21.04 -5.91
N ASN A 398 -15.47 -21.30 -5.67
CA ASN A 398 -14.78 -22.54 -6.05
C ASN A 398 -15.56 -23.86 -5.77
N ARG A 399 -16.42 -23.83 -4.74
CA ARG A 399 -17.34 -24.92 -4.39
C ARG A 399 -18.61 -24.99 -5.26
N ASN A 400 -19.16 -23.85 -5.66
CA ASN A 400 -20.33 -23.74 -6.53
C ASN A 400 -20.06 -24.05 -8.01
N ALA A 401 -18.84 -23.88 -8.55
CA ALA A 401 -18.56 -24.25 -9.95
C ALA A 401 -18.69 -25.76 -10.12
N THR A 402 -18.00 -26.49 -9.23
CA THR A 402 -17.98 -27.94 -9.20
C THR A 402 -19.34 -28.49 -8.79
N ASP A 403 -20.01 -27.89 -7.79
CA ASP A 403 -21.37 -28.27 -7.40
C ASP A 403 -22.40 -28.00 -8.51
N LEU A 404 -22.29 -26.88 -9.25
CA LEU A 404 -23.19 -26.58 -10.37
C LEU A 404 -22.90 -27.46 -11.58
N MET A 405 -21.63 -27.76 -11.89
CA MET A 405 -21.29 -28.73 -12.93
C MET A 405 -21.77 -30.14 -12.55
N ALA A 406 -21.62 -30.53 -11.29
CA ALA A 406 -22.17 -31.78 -10.77
C ALA A 406 -23.70 -31.81 -10.87
N HIS A 407 -24.36 -30.70 -10.55
CA HIS A 407 -25.82 -30.56 -10.67
C HIS A 407 -26.30 -30.62 -12.12
N VAL A 408 -25.61 -29.93 -13.05
CA VAL A 408 -25.90 -30.03 -14.49
C VAL A 408 -25.66 -31.45 -15.00
N MET A 409 -24.64 -32.15 -14.51
CA MET A 409 -24.40 -33.55 -14.83
C MET A 409 -25.48 -34.49 -14.28
N GLU A 410 -26.03 -34.18 -13.11
CA GLU A 410 -27.16 -34.91 -12.51
C GLU A 410 -28.44 -34.68 -13.33
N LEU A 411 -28.75 -33.42 -13.66
CA LEU A 411 -29.86 -33.06 -14.56
C LEU A 411 -29.75 -33.73 -15.93
N LEU A 412 -28.55 -33.69 -16.54
CA LEU A 412 -28.29 -34.40 -17.79
C LEU A 412 -28.57 -35.90 -17.66
N ARG A 413 -28.22 -36.51 -16.53
CA ARG A 413 -28.46 -37.94 -16.28
C ARG A 413 -29.93 -38.27 -16.11
N ASP A 414 -30.68 -37.40 -15.44
CA ASP A 414 -32.12 -37.53 -15.25
C ASP A 414 -32.88 -37.31 -16.58
N GLU A 415 -32.45 -36.32 -17.37
CA GLU A 415 -33.00 -36.09 -18.71
C GLU A 415 -32.65 -37.24 -19.68
N VAL A 416 -31.45 -37.82 -19.60
CA VAL A 416 -31.09 -39.05 -20.34
C VAL A 416 -32.07 -40.19 -20.04
N ALA A 417 -32.48 -40.34 -18.77
CA ALA A 417 -33.47 -41.34 -18.40
C ALA A 417 -34.83 -41.06 -19.06
N ALA A 418 -35.25 -39.79 -19.13
CA ALA A 418 -36.49 -39.36 -19.78
C ALA A 418 -36.46 -39.48 -21.33
N PHE A 419 -35.35 -39.09 -21.98
CA PHE A 419 -35.19 -39.10 -23.44
C PHE A 419 -34.91 -40.48 -24.04
N SER A 420 -34.52 -41.45 -23.21
CA SER A 420 -34.33 -42.85 -23.62
C SER A 420 -35.60 -43.51 -24.20
N ILE A 421 -36.76 -42.85 -24.07
CA ILE A 421 -38.06 -43.26 -24.60
C ILE A 421 -38.23 -42.90 -26.09
N ILE A 422 -37.56 -41.86 -26.61
CA ILE A 422 -37.91 -41.25 -27.91
C ILE A 422 -36.91 -41.58 -29.04
N ASN A 423 -35.64 -41.89 -28.76
CA ASN A 423 -34.72 -42.53 -29.72
C ASN A 423 -33.39 -42.92 -29.03
N ARG A 424 -33.19 -44.22 -28.77
CA ARG A 424 -32.20 -44.72 -27.81
C ARG A 424 -30.74 -44.62 -28.25
N ASP A 425 -30.46 -44.71 -29.56
CA ASP A 425 -29.09 -44.85 -30.05
C ASP A 425 -28.43 -43.51 -30.40
N LYS A 426 -29.08 -42.63 -31.17
CA LYS A 426 -28.48 -41.33 -31.57
C LYS A 426 -28.32 -40.34 -30.42
N VAL A 427 -29.22 -40.38 -29.44
CA VAL A 427 -29.22 -39.47 -28.29
C VAL A 427 -28.17 -39.90 -27.27
N LYS A 428 -27.95 -41.21 -27.13
CA LYS A 428 -26.98 -41.78 -26.20
C LYS A 428 -25.53 -41.45 -26.57
N ASP A 429 -25.18 -41.48 -27.85
CA ASP A 429 -23.82 -41.18 -28.30
C ASP A 429 -23.47 -39.69 -28.10
N VAL A 430 -24.36 -38.79 -28.50
CA VAL A 430 -24.16 -37.33 -28.32
C VAL A 430 -24.11 -36.94 -26.84
N LEU A 431 -24.97 -37.51 -25.99
CA LEU A 431 -24.93 -37.27 -24.54
C LEU A 431 -23.71 -37.91 -23.88
N GLY A 432 -23.23 -39.04 -24.39
CA GLY A 432 -21.97 -39.65 -23.99
C GLY A 432 -20.80 -38.70 -24.22
N GLU A 433 -20.71 -38.11 -25.41
CA GLU A 433 -19.69 -37.11 -25.74
C GLU A 433 -19.77 -35.87 -24.84
N ILE A 434 -20.98 -35.34 -24.60
CA ILE A 434 -21.18 -34.18 -23.70
C ILE A 434 -20.72 -34.53 -22.28
N SER A 435 -21.09 -35.71 -21.78
CA SER A 435 -20.69 -36.20 -20.44
C SER A 435 -19.17 -36.32 -20.31
N GLU A 436 -18.50 -36.83 -21.35
CA GLU A 436 -17.04 -36.98 -21.38
C GLU A 436 -16.33 -35.62 -21.46
N LYS A 437 -16.83 -34.70 -22.30
CA LYS A 437 -16.31 -33.32 -22.38
C LYS A 437 -16.51 -32.56 -21.08
N MET A 438 -17.66 -32.69 -20.42
CA MET A 438 -17.94 -32.08 -19.12
C MET A 438 -17.03 -32.63 -18.02
N LYS A 439 -16.82 -33.96 -17.96
CA LYS A 439 -15.83 -34.54 -17.03
C LYS A 439 -14.41 -34.04 -17.28
N GLY A 440 -14.02 -33.94 -18.55
CA GLY A 440 -12.73 -33.37 -18.93
C GLY A 440 -12.57 -31.91 -18.50
N LEU A 441 -13.65 -31.13 -18.61
CA LEU A 441 -13.69 -29.74 -18.17
C LEU A 441 -13.63 -29.63 -16.65
N MET A 442 -14.40 -30.43 -15.89
CA MET A 442 -14.34 -30.48 -14.43
C MET A 442 -12.93 -30.78 -13.93
N LYS A 443 -12.24 -31.77 -14.52
CA LYS A 443 -10.87 -32.12 -14.14
C LYS A 443 -9.88 -30.98 -14.41
N LYS A 444 -10.04 -30.27 -15.52
CA LYS A 444 -9.19 -29.09 -15.83
C LYS A 444 -9.46 -27.92 -14.88
N VAL A 445 -10.72 -27.68 -14.53
CA VAL A 445 -11.11 -26.65 -13.57
C VAL A 445 -10.58 -26.97 -12.17
N GLU A 446 -10.66 -28.23 -11.72
CA GLU A 446 -10.09 -28.65 -10.43
C GLU A 446 -8.58 -28.43 -10.36
N ILE A 447 -7.84 -28.75 -11.43
CA ILE A 447 -6.39 -28.52 -11.50
C ILE A 447 -6.07 -27.02 -11.50
N ALA A 448 -6.74 -26.23 -12.35
CA ALA A 448 -6.56 -24.78 -12.39
C ALA A 448 -6.89 -24.10 -11.05
N ASN A 449 -7.94 -24.56 -10.36
CA ASN A 449 -8.32 -24.05 -9.05
C ASN A 449 -7.33 -24.42 -7.93
N GLN A 450 -6.57 -25.52 -8.07
CA GLN A 450 -5.50 -25.84 -7.12
C GLN A 450 -4.27 -24.96 -7.32
N GLU A 451 -4.06 -24.45 -8.53
CA GLU A 451 -2.93 -23.60 -8.89
C GLU A 451 -3.22 -22.10 -8.64
N LEU A 452 -4.48 -21.67 -8.73
CA LEU A 452 -4.91 -20.29 -8.46
C LEU A 452 -5.12 -20.07 -6.95
N LYS A 453 -4.22 -19.32 -6.31
CA LYS A 453 -4.37 -18.91 -4.89
C LYS A 453 -5.12 -17.58 -4.69
N GLU A 454 -5.21 -16.74 -5.73
CA GLU A 454 -5.85 -15.43 -5.69
C GLU A 454 -6.93 -15.24 -6.76
N ASP A 455 -7.88 -14.33 -6.47
CA ASP A 455 -8.89 -13.89 -7.42
C ASP A 455 -8.22 -13.10 -8.56
N VAL A 456 -8.33 -13.61 -9.80
CA VAL A 456 -7.78 -12.95 -10.98
C VAL A 456 -8.52 -11.62 -11.24
N ASN A 457 -7.76 -10.59 -11.58
CA ASN A 457 -8.29 -9.31 -12.02
C ASN A 457 -8.44 -9.31 -13.54
N TYR A 458 -9.49 -8.67 -14.06
CA TYR A 458 -9.78 -8.61 -15.48
C TYR A 458 -10.00 -7.17 -15.91
N VAL A 459 -9.44 -6.82 -17.06
CA VAL A 459 -9.80 -5.60 -17.79
C VAL A 459 -10.87 -5.97 -18.80
N ILE A 460 -12.02 -5.32 -18.72
CA ILE A 460 -13.11 -5.47 -19.67
C ILE A 460 -13.12 -4.27 -20.59
N ILE A 461 -13.05 -4.52 -21.89
CA ILE A 461 -13.11 -3.47 -22.91
C ILE A 461 -14.32 -3.66 -23.82
N GLU A 462 -14.82 -2.58 -24.40
CA GLU A 462 -15.75 -2.64 -25.53
C GLU A 462 -15.02 -2.18 -26.78
N PRO A 463 -14.45 -3.09 -27.58
CA PRO A 463 -13.69 -2.70 -28.75
C PRO A 463 -14.65 -2.20 -29.83
N VAL A 464 -14.37 -1.02 -30.39
CA VAL A 464 -15.21 -0.37 -31.41
C VAL A 464 -15.16 -1.10 -32.76
N GLU A 465 -14.14 -1.93 -33.00
CA GLU A 465 -13.97 -2.79 -34.18
C GLU A 465 -13.25 -4.10 -33.82
N SER A 466 -13.15 -5.05 -34.75
CA SER A 466 -12.41 -6.32 -34.64
C SER A 466 -10.89 -6.12 -34.40
N ALA A 467 -10.51 -5.54 -33.27
CA ALA A 467 -9.15 -5.54 -32.77
C ALA A 467 -8.78 -6.99 -32.43
N ALA A 468 -7.91 -7.60 -33.25
CA ALA A 468 -7.51 -9.00 -33.04
C ALA A 468 -6.63 -9.16 -31.78
N HIS A 469 -5.88 -8.12 -31.42
CA HIS A 469 -4.93 -8.14 -30.31
C HIS A 469 -5.07 -6.89 -29.44
N THR A 470 -4.94 -7.10 -28.13
CA THR A 470 -4.99 -6.07 -27.11
C THR A 470 -3.90 -6.30 -26.08
N TYR A 471 -3.39 -5.20 -25.54
CA TYR A 471 -2.30 -5.16 -24.58
C TYR A 471 -2.81 -4.45 -23.33
N ALA A 472 -2.68 -5.11 -22.18
CA ALA A 472 -2.92 -4.49 -20.89
C ALA A 472 -1.62 -4.51 -20.09
N SER A 473 -1.08 -3.34 -19.75
CA SER A 473 0.00 -3.20 -18.78
C SER A 473 -0.57 -2.82 -17.43
N PHE A 474 0.04 -3.35 -16.37
CA PHE A 474 -0.40 -3.14 -15.01
C PHE A 474 0.76 -3.24 -14.04
N TRP A 475 0.55 -2.67 -12.86
CA TRP A 475 1.50 -2.70 -11.76
C TRP A 475 1.09 -3.75 -10.72
N ILE A 476 2.07 -4.43 -10.15
CA ILE A 476 1.93 -5.38 -9.06
C ILE A 476 2.72 -4.96 -7.84
N SER A 477 2.39 -5.51 -6.67
CA SER A 477 3.16 -5.38 -5.44
C SER A 477 3.35 -6.74 -4.77
N HIS A 478 4.45 -6.89 -4.06
CA HIS A 478 4.72 -8.04 -3.20
C HIS A 478 4.30 -7.78 -1.74
N CYS A 479 3.67 -6.62 -1.45
CA CYS A 479 3.04 -6.29 -0.17
C CYS A 479 3.90 -6.65 1.06
N THR A 480 3.42 -7.58 1.89
CA THR A 480 4.04 -8.03 3.14
C THR A 480 5.42 -8.64 2.92
N LEU A 481 5.65 -9.30 1.78
CA LEU A 481 6.91 -9.92 1.41
C LEU A 481 8.03 -8.87 1.21
N ALA A 482 7.66 -7.68 0.75
CA ALA A 482 8.58 -6.57 0.51
C ALA A 482 8.89 -5.73 1.76
N ASN A 483 8.28 -6.04 2.91
CA ASN A 483 8.61 -5.39 4.17
C ASN A 483 9.92 -5.95 4.77
N ASN A 484 10.47 -5.19 5.73
CA ASN A 484 11.62 -5.57 6.55
C ASN A 484 12.91 -5.82 5.75
N ILE A 485 13.04 -5.21 4.58
CA ILE A 485 14.32 -5.12 3.85
C ILE A 485 15.19 -4.09 4.59
N ARG A 486 16.42 -4.48 4.91
CA ARG A 486 17.31 -3.71 5.79
C ARG A 486 17.82 -2.44 5.09
N PRO A 487 18.05 -1.34 5.84
CA PRO A 487 18.89 -0.23 5.35
C PRO A 487 20.24 -0.73 4.85
N GLY A 488 20.83 -0.06 3.87
CA GLY A 488 22.07 -0.45 3.19
C GLY A 488 21.89 -1.51 2.10
N THR A 489 20.69 -2.08 1.92
CA THR A 489 20.44 -3.03 0.83
C THR A 489 20.47 -2.32 -0.52
N VAL A 490 21.23 -2.87 -1.47
CA VAL A 490 21.40 -2.34 -2.82
C VAL A 490 20.44 -3.05 -3.79
N PHE A 491 19.76 -2.26 -4.62
CA PHE A 491 18.90 -2.67 -5.71
C PHE A 491 19.57 -2.27 -7.02
N ASN A 492 19.48 -3.13 -8.03
CA ASN A 492 20.11 -2.88 -9.32
C ASN A 492 19.06 -2.63 -10.39
N SER A 493 19.30 -1.66 -11.27
CA SER A 493 18.52 -1.54 -12.49
C SER A 493 18.98 -2.57 -13.52
N GLN A 494 18.04 -3.17 -14.24
CA GLN A 494 18.37 -4.05 -15.38
C GLN A 494 18.73 -3.25 -16.64
N LYS A 495 18.28 -1.99 -16.74
CA LYS A 495 18.40 -1.15 -17.95
C LYS A 495 19.54 -0.14 -17.89
N ARG A 496 19.93 0.29 -16.69
CA ARG A 496 21.00 1.28 -16.46
C ARG A 496 22.05 0.71 -15.52
N ALA A 497 23.29 1.18 -15.63
CA ALA A 497 24.36 0.91 -14.65
C ALA A 497 24.16 1.73 -13.36
N GLN A 498 22.92 1.93 -12.94
CA GLN A 498 22.56 2.70 -11.77
C GLN A 498 22.07 1.75 -10.68
N SER A 499 22.57 1.99 -9.47
CA SER A 499 22.15 1.28 -8.27
C SER A 499 21.41 2.21 -7.33
N LEU A 500 20.57 1.61 -6.50
CA LEU A 500 19.76 2.30 -5.52
C LEU A 500 19.96 1.64 -4.17
N THR A 501 20.27 2.42 -3.14
CA THR A 501 20.58 1.90 -1.80
C THR A 501 19.56 2.41 -0.79
N LEU A 502 19.02 1.51 0.03
CA LEU A 502 18.04 1.87 1.06
C LEU A 502 18.65 2.66 2.22
N LEU A 503 18.03 3.79 2.57
CA LEU A 503 18.34 4.54 3.79
C LEU A 503 17.47 4.11 4.97
N THR A 504 16.24 3.68 4.70
CA THR A 504 15.30 3.22 5.73
C THR A 504 14.87 1.78 5.48
N GLN A 505 14.44 1.12 6.54
CA GLN A 505 13.83 -0.20 6.43
C GLN A 505 12.51 -0.09 5.65
N THR A 506 12.24 -1.07 4.78
CA THR A 506 10.96 -1.11 4.04
C THR A 506 9.80 -1.49 4.96
N SER A 507 8.69 -0.76 4.85
CA SER A 507 7.51 -0.97 5.69
C SER A 507 6.21 -0.56 4.99
N GLY A 508 5.06 -0.84 5.61
CA GLY A 508 3.75 -0.42 5.15
C GLY A 508 3.09 -1.32 4.09
N GLY A 509 3.81 -2.35 3.61
CA GLY A 509 3.24 -3.35 2.71
C GLY A 509 2.16 -4.16 3.42
N ALA A 510 0.96 -4.22 2.84
CA ALA A 510 -0.16 -4.96 3.40
C ALA A 510 -0.96 -5.62 2.28
N GLU A 511 -1.32 -6.88 2.49
CA GLU A 511 -2.18 -7.64 1.58
C GLU A 511 -3.61 -7.08 1.62
N GLU A 512 -4.40 -7.46 0.62
CA GLU A 512 -5.82 -7.14 0.60
C GLU A 512 -6.56 -7.71 1.83
N GLN A 513 -7.52 -6.95 2.33
CA GLN A 513 -8.37 -7.39 3.44
C GLN A 513 -9.34 -8.49 3.01
N LYS A 514 -9.35 -9.61 3.75
CA LYS A 514 -10.29 -10.72 3.55
C LYS A 514 -11.71 -10.36 4.03
N GLN A 515 -12.72 -11.09 3.55
CA GLN A 515 -14.16 -10.79 3.66
C GLN A 515 -14.70 -10.39 5.06
N SER A 516 -14.10 -10.84 6.18
CA SER A 516 -14.53 -10.41 7.53
C SER A 516 -14.10 -8.99 7.86
N ASP A 517 -12.90 -8.61 7.43
CA ASP A 517 -12.24 -7.36 7.77
C ASP A 517 -12.78 -6.20 6.93
N THR A 518 -13.25 -6.51 5.71
CA THR A 518 -13.89 -5.55 4.82
C THR A 518 -15.15 -4.93 5.43
N ILE A 519 -15.85 -5.62 6.35
CA ILE A 519 -17.04 -5.09 7.03
C ILE A 519 -16.67 -3.90 7.94
N LEU A 520 -15.53 -3.97 8.64
CA LEU A 520 -15.04 -2.88 9.49
C LEU A 520 -14.58 -1.68 8.65
N ALA A 521 -13.86 -1.96 7.57
CA ALA A 521 -13.47 -0.96 6.58
C ALA A 521 -14.69 -0.26 5.96
N TYR A 522 -15.72 -1.03 5.60
CA TYR A 522 -17.00 -0.53 5.11
C TYR A 522 -17.70 0.39 6.11
N LYS A 523 -17.80 -0.04 7.38
CA LYS A 523 -18.41 0.76 8.44
C LYS A 523 -17.69 2.10 8.59
N TYR A 524 -16.36 2.09 8.61
CA TYR A 524 -15.58 3.33 8.65
C TYR A 524 -15.87 4.19 7.42
N ALA A 525 -15.69 3.64 6.23
CA ALA A 525 -15.85 4.38 4.98
C ALA A 525 -17.19 5.08 4.81
N LEU A 526 -18.30 4.41 5.13
CA LEU A 526 -19.63 5.00 5.02
C LEU A 526 -19.90 6.08 6.07
N THR A 527 -19.38 5.88 7.29
CA THR A 527 -19.62 6.83 8.39
C THR A 527 -18.76 8.08 8.26
N THR A 528 -17.52 7.93 7.78
CA THR A 528 -16.51 9.00 7.80
C THR A 528 -16.24 9.60 6.42
N LYS A 529 -16.54 8.89 5.33
CA LYS A 529 -16.11 9.24 3.95
C LYS A 529 -14.61 9.55 3.87
N ASP A 530 -13.82 8.80 4.63
CA ASP A 530 -12.38 8.97 4.79
C ASP A 530 -11.92 10.32 5.41
N LYS A 531 -12.82 10.99 6.13
CA LYS A 531 -12.54 12.20 6.90
C LYS A 531 -12.85 12.00 8.37
N ILE A 532 -11.94 12.41 9.25
CA ILE A 532 -12.10 12.26 10.70
C ILE A 532 -12.59 13.58 11.29
N ILE A 533 -13.84 13.60 11.74
CA ILE A 533 -14.48 14.81 12.30
C ILE A 533 -14.89 14.56 13.74
N SER A 534 -15.43 13.38 14.03
CA SER A 534 -15.99 13.01 15.34
C SER A 534 -15.09 12.06 16.14
N VAL A 535 -15.37 11.93 17.44
CA VAL A 535 -14.71 10.95 18.31
C VAL A 535 -15.05 9.52 17.89
N GLU A 536 -16.24 9.28 17.33
CA GLU A 536 -16.61 7.96 16.82
C GLU A 536 -15.84 7.62 15.53
N ASP A 537 -15.52 8.61 14.71
CA ASP A 537 -14.72 8.43 13.48
C ASP A 537 -13.31 7.95 13.83
N VAL A 538 -12.69 8.55 14.87
CA VAL A 538 -11.40 8.10 15.42
C VAL A 538 -11.48 6.66 15.88
N LYS A 539 -12.53 6.30 16.64
CA LYS A 539 -12.72 4.92 17.12
C LYS A 539 -12.93 3.93 15.97
N ASN A 540 -13.69 4.31 14.94
CA ASN A 540 -13.94 3.49 13.76
C ASN A 540 -12.64 3.31 12.95
N TYR A 541 -11.84 4.36 12.80
CA TYR A 541 -10.52 4.29 12.16
C TYR A 541 -9.59 3.32 12.89
N CYS A 542 -9.45 3.47 14.21
CA CYS A 542 -8.60 2.58 15.01
C CYS A 542 -9.05 1.12 14.96
N LYS A 543 -10.37 0.86 14.96
CA LYS A 543 -10.93 -0.50 14.80
C LYS A 543 -10.61 -1.10 13.43
N MET A 544 -10.71 -0.31 12.37
CA MET A 544 -10.40 -0.76 11.01
C MET A 544 -8.92 -1.14 10.86
N ILE A 545 -8.00 -0.37 11.46
CA ILE A 545 -6.56 -0.61 11.35
C ILE A 545 -6.11 -1.79 12.23
N LEU A 546 -6.54 -1.81 13.50
CA LEU A 546 -6.02 -2.76 14.49
C LEU A 546 -6.79 -4.09 14.54
N LYS A 547 -7.99 -4.15 13.95
CA LYS A 547 -8.80 -5.36 13.80
C LYS A 547 -8.86 -6.19 15.10
N ASP A 548 -8.42 -7.44 15.06
CA ASP A 548 -8.48 -8.40 16.16
C ASP A 548 -7.47 -8.09 17.28
N SER A 549 -6.38 -7.39 16.97
CA SER A 549 -5.38 -7.00 17.98
C SER A 549 -5.91 -5.92 18.93
N LEU A 550 -7.03 -5.27 18.61
CA LEU A 550 -7.64 -4.24 19.45
C LEU A 550 -8.43 -4.86 20.62
N LYS A 551 -8.12 -4.43 21.85
CA LYS A 551 -8.93 -4.74 23.04
C LYS A 551 -9.83 -3.59 23.46
N LYS A 552 -9.28 -2.38 23.58
CA LYS A 552 -10.00 -1.19 24.07
C LYS A 552 -9.46 0.09 23.46
N ILE A 553 -10.34 1.06 23.20
CA ILE A 553 -9.99 2.41 22.76
C ILE A 553 -10.66 3.42 23.68
N ASN A 554 -9.87 4.34 24.22
CA ASN A 554 -10.36 5.52 24.93
C ASN A 554 -9.93 6.79 24.18
N VAL A 555 -10.87 7.72 24.02
CA VAL A 555 -10.60 9.00 23.36
C VAL A 555 -11.07 10.11 24.29
N SER A 556 -10.15 10.98 24.68
CA SER A 556 -10.39 12.07 25.63
C SER A 556 -9.81 13.39 25.12
N ARG A 557 -10.18 14.51 25.75
CA ARG A 557 -9.63 15.83 25.43
C ARG A 557 -8.44 16.09 26.34
N GLY A 558 -7.32 16.48 25.74
CA GLY A 558 -6.08 16.81 26.44
C GLY A 558 -5.58 18.21 26.13
N THR A 559 -4.43 18.55 26.71
CA THR A 559 -3.66 19.75 26.39
C THR A 559 -2.18 19.39 26.28
N MET A 560 -1.50 19.93 25.29
CA MET A 560 -0.04 19.84 25.17
C MET A 560 0.60 21.21 25.00
N ILE A 561 1.90 21.31 25.25
CA ILE A 561 2.69 22.49 24.91
C ILE A 561 2.93 22.45 23.40
N SER A 562 2.68 23.56 22.71
CA SER A 562 2.95 23.66 21.27
C SER A 562 4.46 23.61 21.00
N ASP A 563 4.82 22.90 19.95
CA ASP A 563 6.18 22.86 19.42
C ASP A 563 6.56 24.17 18.71
N LYS A 564 5.59 25.00 18.32
CA LYS A 564 5.87 26.26 17.63
C LYS A 564 6.30 27.35 18.61
N PRO A 565 7.31 28.16 18.26
CA PRO A 565 7.70 29.30 19.08
C PRO A 565 6.52 30.24 19.32
N ARG A 566 6.31 30.64 20.59
CA ARG A 566 5.30 31.62 21.05
C ARG A 566 3.83 31.18 21.04
N GLU A 567 3.52 29.89 20.84
CA GLU A 567 2.12 29.41 20.76
C GLU A 567 1.55 28.87 22.10
N GLY A 568 2.38 28.57 23.10
CA GLY A 568 1.92 28.21 24.45
C GLY A 568 1.23 26.83 24.53
N PHE A 569 0.12 26.70 25.27
CA PHE A 569 -0.63 25.44 25.37
C PHE A 569 -1.71 25.33 24.28
N ILE A 570 -1.75 24.18 23.62
CA ILE A 570 -2.73 23.83 22.59
C ILE A 570 -3.60 22.65 23.05
N ARG A 571 -4.84 22.62 22.56
CA ARG A 571 -5.79 21.53 22.85
C ARG A 571 -5.45 20.31 21.99
N THR A 572 -5.52 19.13 22.59
CA THR A 572 -5.28 17.86 21.91
C THR A 572 -6.46 16.91 22.03
N VAL A 573 -6.54 15.97 21.09
CA VAL A 573 -7.36 14.76 21.23
C VAL A 573 -6.43 13.62 21.59
N ASP A 574 -6.63 13.05 22.77
CA ASP A 574 -5.79 11.99 23.31
C ASP A 574 -6.46 10.63 23.06
N ILE A 575 -5.74 9.76 22.36
CA ILE A 575 -6.19 8.44 21.92
C ILE A 575 -5.34 7.39 22.63
N GLU A 576 -5.95 6.67 23.56
CA GLU A 576 -5.32 5.58 24.30
C GLU A 576 -5.87 4.23 23.78
N ILE A 577 -4.97 3.39 23.32
CA ILE A 577 -5.29 2.09 22.72
C ILE A 577 -4.66 0.99 23.55
N VAL A 578 -5.46 -0.02 23.90
CA VAL A 578 -5.01 -1.25 24.54
C VAL A 578 -5.11 -2.38 23.53
N VAL A 579 -3.98 -3.07 23.28
CA VAL A 579 -3.87 -4.17 22.33
C VAL A 579 -3.62 -5.51 23.03
N GLN A 580 -4.06 -6.60 22.42
CA GLN A 580 -3.94 -7.96 22.97
C GLN A 580 -2.54 -8.56 22.74
N ASP A 581 -1.90 -8.23 21.61
CA ASP A 581 -0.66 -8.87 21.16
C ASP A 581 0.59 -8.00 21.43
N TYR A 582 0.57 -7.20 22.51
CA TYR A 582 1.65 -6.24 22.78
C TYR A 582 3.02 -6.92 22.91
N SER A 583 3.07 -8.00 23.69
CA SER A 583 4.32 -8.72 24.00
C SER A 583 4.86 -9.52 22.81
N TYR A 584 4.03 -9.90 21.84
CA TYR A 584 4.44 -10.67 20.66
C TYR A 584 5.24 -9.81 19.66
N TYR A 585 4.77 -8.59 19.37
CA TYR A 585 5.43 -7.68 18.43
C TYR A 585 6.44 -6.73 19.08
N GLY A 586 6.36 -6.53 20.39
CA GLY A 586 7.28 -5.68 21.17
C GLY A 586 7.01 -4.18 21.05
N SER A 587 7.63 -3.40 21.94
CA SER A 587 7.36 -1.96 22.08
C SER A 587 7.76 -1.13 20.85
N LYS A 588 8.86 -1.49 20.17
CA LYS A 588 9.33 -0.77 18.98
C LYS A 588 8.31 -0.82 17.84
N TYR A 589 7.70 -1.98 17.61
CA TYR A 589 6.67 -2.15 16.59
C TYR A 589 5.44 -1.28 16.90
N TRP A 590 4.94 -1.33 18.14
CA TRP A 590 3.75 -0.58 18.54
C TRP A 590 3.98 0.92 18.59
N ASN A 591 5.18 1.38 18.94
CA ASN A 591 5.53 2.80 18.84
C ASN A 591 5.54 3.28 17.39
N ASN A 592 6.13 2.52 16.47
CA ASN A 592 6.10 2.85 15.05
C ASN A 592 4.67 2.86 14.50
N MET A 593 3.86 1.86 14.86
CA MET A 593 2.45 1.80 14.49
C MET A 593 1.68 3.01 15.04
N ALA A 594 1.96 3.43 16.27
CA ALA A 594 1.33 4.59 16.88
C ALA A 594 1.62 5.88 16.11
N THR A 595 2.88 6.10 15.73
CA THR A 595 3.30 7.25 14.91
C THR A 595 2.63 7.23 13.53
N THR A 596 2.62 6.08 12.86
CA THR A 596 1.95 5.93 11.55
C THR A 596 0.45 6.21 11.66
N MET A 597 -0.24 5.64 12.66
CA MET A 597 -1.67 5.89 12.88
C MET A 597 -1.94 7.36 13.20
N LYS A 598 -1.11 8.01 14.01
CA LYS A 598 -1.23 9.44 14.33
C LYS A 598 -1.11 10.31 13.08
N ASN A 599 -0.11 10.06 12.23
CA ASN A 599 0.10 10.81 10.99
C ASN A 599 -1.08 10.63 10.04
N ASN A 600 -1.57 9.40 9.90
CA ASN A 600 -2.76 9.11 9.10
C ASN A 600 -4.03 9.79 9.63
N ILE A 601 -4.21 9.84 10.95
CA ILE A 601 -5.34 10.55 11.57
C ILE A 601 -5.23 12.05 11.29
N LYS A 602 -4.04 12.64 11.47
CA LYS A 602 -3.80 14.06 11.24
C LYS A 602 -4.10 14.46 9.79
N ASN A 603 -3.69 13.65 8.82
CA ASN A 603 -3.93 13.91 7.40
C ASN A 603 -5.42 13.82 7.00
N LYS A 604 -6.20 13.02 7.74
CA LYS A 604 -7.65 12.81 7.47
C LYS A 604 -8.54 13.72 8.31
N ALA A 605 -8.00 14.28 9.38
CA ALA A 605 -8.70 15.16 10.29
C ALA A 605 -8.87 16.57 9.72
N ILE A 606 -9.66 17.38 10.43
CA ILE A 606 -9.78 18.82 10.16
C ILE A 606 -8.48 19.51 10.57
N ASP A 607 -8.01 20.42 9.71
CA ASP A 607 -6.82 21.23 9.98
C ASP A 607 -6.91 21.97 11.32
N GLY A 608 -5.79 22.00 12.05
CA GLY A 608 -5.65 22.73 13.31
C GLY A 608 -5.95 21.92 14.58
N ILE A 609 -6.31 20.64 14.47
CA ILE A 609 -6.45 19.73 15.63
C ILE A 609 -5.18 18.90 15.78
N GLU A 610 -4.57 18.92 16.97
CA GLU A 610 -3.44 18.05 17.30
C GLU A 610 -3.91 16.77 18.01
N TYR A 611 -3.31 15.65 17.64
CA TYR A 611 -3.65 14.33 18.14
C TYR A 611 -2.48 13.72 18.90
N ARG A 612 -2.74 13.12 20.06
CA ARG A 612 -1.77 12.28 20.76
C ARG A 612 -2.27 10.85 20.76
N LEU A 613 -1.43 9.91 20.32
CA LEU A 613 -1.80 8.51 20.25
C LEU A 613 -0.78 7.69 21.05
N LYS A 614 -1.28 6.88 21.98
CA LYS A 614 -0.47 5.97 22.80
C LYS A 614 -1.06 4.57 22.74
N ILE A 615 -0.22 3.59 22.40
CA ILE A 615 -0.56 2.17 22.43
C ILE A 615 0.11 1.55 23.66
N SER A 616 -0.68 0.83 24.46
CA SER A 616 -0.26 0.21 25.72
C SER A 616 -0.64 -1.25 25.79
N GLU A 617 0.13 -2.01 26.56
CA GLU A 617 -0.18 -3.39 26.91
C GLU A 617 -1.42 -3.45 27.81
N ASP A 618 -2.16 -4.54 27.68
CA ASP A 618 -3.27 -4.85 28.56
C ASP A 618 -2.74 -5.12 29.96
N ALA A 619 -2.82 -4.11 30.82
CA ALA A 619 -2.56 -4.24 32.24
C ALA A 619 -3.71 -5.04 32.91
N ALA A 620 -3.75 -6.34 32.66
CA ALA A 620 -4.55 -7.29 33.41
C ALA A 620 -3.60 -8.16 34.26
N ILE A 621 -3.57 -7.85 35.56
CA ILE A 621 -3.01 -8.59 36.71
C ILE A 621 -1.55 -8.24 37.07
N LEU A 622 -1.38 -7.08 37.73
CA LEU A 622 -0.46 -6.94 38.87
C LEU A 622 -1.29 -6.48 40.08
N GLU A 623 -2.21 -7.34 40.52
CA GLU A 623 -2.63 -7.36 41.93
C GLU A 623 -2.14 -8.69 42.49
N VAL A 624 -1.05 -8.63 43.25
CA VAL A 624 -0.66 -9.63 44.25
C VAL A 624 -0.64 -8.93 45.59
#